data_AF-A0A7S2EAX4-F1
#
_entry.id   AF-A0A7S2EAX4-F1
#
_cell.length_a   1.000
_cell.length_b   1.000
_cell.length_c   1.000
_cell.angle_alpha   90.00
_cell.angle_beta   90.00
_cell.angle_gamma   90.00
#
_symmetry.space_group_name_H-M   'P 1'
#
loop_
_entity.id
_entity.type
_entity.pdbx_description
1 polymer ?
#
loop_
_entity_poly.entity_id
_entity_poly.type
_entity_poly.pdbx_seq_one_letter_code
_entity_poly.pdbx_strand_id
1 'polypeptide(L)'
;YQKLSLVTRAELSRTEITVPSMEYDTNALWIDAEASVLSEVMLDYDAGVHALSHALVAVAPLFVPCTSSDLDCDHTRQGCTRILLFDVRAGGAGTTAQLWRHFFQPNGMLPAAINLLEYCPSYCDESGFQGGCPACLQSVPCVNFHQNLSRRAGLHIARRMLGRIQQSELYRHNASAEQSRKKDEEITPLPLTPSSPKHCKTPSSSTNDTTPRRLKRERALRNARDLVSAQKRQIVVGRPTWPMDQNEGNGQAIDSGYDTKT
;
A
#
# COMPACT_ATOMS: atom_id res chain seq x y z
N TYR A 1 -16.72 5.93 25.41
CA TYR A 1 -17.54 6.77 24.51
C TYR A 1 -17.99 8.05 25.20
N GLN A 2 -18.23 9.10 24.42
CA GLN A 2 -18.76 10.39 24.88
C GLN A 2 -20.20 10.55 24.41
N LYS A 3 -21.10 10.98 25.30
CA LYS A 3 -22.43 11.45 24.91
C LYS A 3 -22.37 12.96 24.75
N LEU A 4 -22.69 13.45 23.55
CA LEU A 4 -22.75 14.88 23.25
C LEU A 4 -24.21 15.29 23.03
N SER A 5 -24.57 16.48 23.50
CA SER A 5 -25.87 17.10 23.17
C SER A 5 -25.95 17.38 21.67
N LEU A 6 -27.03 16.98 21.01
CA LEU A 6 -27.21 17.24 19.58
C LEU A 6 -27.39 18.74 19.28
N VAL A 7 -27.96 19.50 20.22
CA VAL A 7 -28.23 20.94 20.06
C VAL A 7 -27.01 21.77 20.39
N THR A 8 -26.38 21.53 21.54
CA THR A 8 -25.31 22.40 22.06
C THR A 8 -23.91 21.85 21.80
N ARG A 9 -23.78 20.60 21.32
CA ARG A 9 -22.51 19.85 21.21
C ARG A 9 -21.73 19.72 22.52
N ALA A 10 -22.32 20.12 23.65
CA ALA A 10 -21.72 20.00 24.97
C ALA A 10 -21.64 18.52 25.39
N GLU A 11 -20.56 18.16 26.11
CA GLU A 11 -20.39 16.84 26.68
C GLU A 11 -21.37 16.61 27.84
N LEU A 12 -22.24 15.61 27.69
CA LEU A 12 -23.25 15.24 28.69
C LEU A 12 -22.72 14.19 29.67
N SER A 13 -21.93 13.23 29.18
CA SER A 13 -21.31 12.19 30.00
C SER A 13 -20.19 11.48 29.25
N ARG A 14 -19.19 10.99 29.99
CA ARG A 14 -18.13 10.10 29.49
C ARG A 14 -18.19 8.76 30.21
N THR A 15 -18.10 7.67 29.46
CA THR A 15 -18.02 6.32 30.04
C THR A 15 -17.04 5.48 29.25
N GLU A 16 -16.20 4.70 29.91
CA GLU A 16 -15.31 3.75 29.26
C GLU A 16 -16.09 2.56 28.70
N ILE A 17 -15.66 2.04 27.55
CA ILE A 17 -16.23 0.81 26.98
C ILE A 17 -15.13 -0.23 26.99
N THR A 18 -15.41 -1.38 27.60
CA THR A 18 -14.58 -2.58 27.45
C THR A 18 -15.08 -3.34 26.23
N VAL A 19 -14.29 -3.32 25.16
CA VAL A 19 -14.48 -4.16 23.98
C VAL A 19 -13.34 -5.20 23.92
N PRO A 20 -13.57 -6.39 23.37
CA PRO A 20 -12.47 -7.32 23.09
C PRO A 20 -11.47 -6.67 22.13
N SER A 21 -10.20 -7.06 22.21
CA SER A 21 -9.20 -6.59 21.25
C SER A 21 -9.58 -7.07 19.85
N MET A 22 -9.61 -6.13 18.90
CA MET A 22 -9.79 -6.43 17.49
C MET A 22 -8.41 -6.54 16.86
N GLU A 23 -8.00 -7.78 16.57
CA GLU A 23 -6.69 -8.11 16.04
C GLU A 23 -6.87 -8.92 14.75
N TYR A 24 -5.95 -8.75 13.81
CA TYR A 24 -5.91 -9.55 12.59
C TYR A 24 -4.47 -9.70 12.11
N ASP A 25 -4.18 -10.85 11.51
CA ASP A 25 -2.89 -11.12 10.90
C ASP A 25 -2.78 -10.43 9.55
N THR A 26 -1.64 -9.79 9.29
CA THR A 26 -1.35 -9.15 8.00
C THR A 26 0.15 -9.11 7.72
N ASN A 27 0.50 -8.75 6.49
CA ASN A 27 1.88 -8.49 6.10
C ASN A 27 2.24 -7.03 6.37
N ALA A 28 3.46 -6.83 6.86
CA ALA A 28 4.01 -5.52 7.09
C ALA A 28 5.50 -5.48 6.72
N LEU A 29 5.98 -4.28 6.41
CA LEU A 29 7.39 -3.96 6.35
C LEU A 29 7.68 -2.87 7.37
N TRP A 30 8.84 -2.92 8.00
CA TRP A 30 9.27 -1.86 8.91
C TRP A 30 10.70 -1.44 8.63
N ILE A 31 11.00 -0.20 8.98
CA ILE A 31 12.35 0.33 8.98
C ILE A 31 12.61 1.16 10.23
N ASP A 32 13.80 1.00 10.79
CA ASP A 32 14.26 1.71 11.97
C ASP A 32 14.57 3.18 11.66
N ALA A 33 13.93 4.08 12.40
CA ALA A 33 14.07 5.53 12.25
C ALA A 33 15.13 6.14 13.17
N GLU A 34 15.99 5.33 13.81
CA GLU A 34 17.20 5.82 14.52
C GLU A 34 16.89 6.75 15.71
N ALA A 35 15.83 6.44 16.47
CA ALA A 35 15.43 7.25 17.61
C ALA A 35 16.55 7.53 18.60
N SER A 36 17.42 6.54 18.86
CA SER A 36 18.55 6.68 19.79
C SER A 36 19.54 7.78 19.41
N VAL A 37 19.61 8.18 18.14
CA VAL A 37 20.53 9.22 17.66
C VAL A 37 19.78 10.53 17.40
N LEU A 38 18.57 10.44 16.86
CA LEU A 38 17.86 11.61 16.35
C LEU A 38 16.90 12.23 17.36
N SER A 39 16.32 11.45 18.28
CA SER A 39 15.31 11.97 19.21
C SER A 39 15.87 13.00 20.20
N GLU A 40 17.15 12.89 20.56
CA GLU A 40 17.81 13.85 21.47
C GLU A 40 18.25 15.14 20.77
N VAL A 41 18.49 15.08 19.45
CA VAL A 41 19.06 16.18 18.66
C VAL A 41 17.97 16.95 17.91
N MET A 42 16.82 16.33 17.67
CA MET A 42 15.73 16.87 16.87
C MET A 42 14.44 16.97 17.70
N LEU A 43 14.06 18.20 18.05
CA LEU A 43 12.83 18.47 18.80
C LEU A 43 11.56 17.93 18.12
N ASP A 44 11.49 18.02 16.79
CA ASP A 44 10.33 17.58 16.00
C ASP A 44 10.48 16.14 15.47
N TYR A 45 11.28 15.29 16.13
CA TYR A 45 11.60 13.95 15.64
C TYR A 45 10.35 13.10 15.37
N ASP A 46 9.46 13.00 16.37
CA ASP A 46 8.22 12.20 16.25
C ASP A 46 7.34 12.74 15.11
N ALA A 47 7.23 14.07 15.00
CA ALA A 47 6.48 14.72 13.93
C ALA A 47 7.08 14.47 12.53
N GLY A 48 8.41 14.29 12.47
CA GLY A 48 9.12 13.93 11.25
C GLY A 48 8.92 12.47 10.86
N VAL A 49 8.98 11.54 11.82
CA VAL A 49 8.71 10.11 11.57
C VAL A 49 7.27 9.94 11.07
N HIS A 50 6.32 10.61 11.71
CA HIS A 50 4.91 10.61 11.29
C HIS A 50 4.74 11.15 9.87
N ALA A 51 5.34 12.31 9.56
CA ALA A 51 5.33 12.90 8.23
C ALA A 51 5.95 11.98 7.16
N LEU A 52 7.08 11.35 7.46
CA LEU A 52 7.75 10.43 6.55
C LEU A 52 6.91 9.16 6.30
N SER A 53 6.24 8.65 7.33
CA SER A 53 5.34 7.50 7.20
C SER A 53 4.23 7.78 6.18
N HIS A 54 3.58 8.94 6.28
CA HIS A 54 2.57 9.37 5.30
C HIS A 54 3.15 9.58 3.91
N ALA A 55 4.34 10.19 3.79
CA ALA A 55 4.98 10.39 2.50
C ALA A 55 5.29 9.05 1.80
N LEU A 56 5.69 8.02 2.55
CA LEU A 56 5.95 6.67 2.02
C LEU A 56 4.66 6.00 1.51
N VAL A 57 3.55 6.13 2.25
CA VAL A 57 2.22 5.65 1.79
C VAL A 57 1.79 6.41 0.53
N ALA A 58 1.99 7.73 0.48
CA ALA A 58 1.60 8.57 -0.64
C ALA A 58 2.33 8.19 -1.95
N VAL A 59 3.61 7.78 -1.88
CA VAL A 59 4.37 7.36 -3.07
C VAL A 59 4.21 5.88 -3.43
N ALA A 60 3.62 5.05 -2.55
CA ALA A 60 3.47 3.61 -2.80
C ALA A 60 2.78 3.26 -4.14
N PRO A 61 1.73 3.98 -4.60
CA PRO A 61 1.10 3.72 -5.90
C PRO A 61 2.01 3.86 -7.12
N LEU A 62 3.16 4.54 -7.00
CA LEU A 62 4.15 4.65 -8.09
C LEU A 62 4.89 3.34 -8.35
N PHE A 63 4.95 2.45 -7.36
CA PHE A 63 5.75 1.22 -7.41
C PHE A 63 4.88 -0.04 -7.49
N VAL A 64 3.73 -0.03 -6.81
CA VAL A 64 2.83 -1.18 -6.72
C VAL A 64 1.40 -0.70 -6.99
N PRO A 65 0.61 -1.42 -7.82
CA PRO A 65 -0.78 -1.06 -8.06
C PRO A 65 -1.59 -1.23 -6.77
N CYS A 66 -1.82 -0.12 -6.07
CA CYS A 66 -2.55 -0.05 -4.82
C CYS A 66 -3.28 1.29 -4.69
N THR A 67 -4.28 1.33 -3.81
CA THR A 67 -4.99 2.55 -3.42
C THR A 67 -4.60 2.96 -2.00
N SER A 68 -4.94 4.18 -1.60
CA SER A 68 -4.76 4.67 -0.22
C SER A 68 -5.56 3.88 0.83
N SER A 69 -6.48 3.00 0.41
CA SER A 69 -7.24 2.11 1.30
C SER A 69 -6.62 0.72 1.46
N ASP A 70 -5.63 0.37 0.64
CA ASP A 70 -4.98 -0.95 0.69
C ASP A 70 -3.79 -0.99 1.65
N LEU A 71 -3.21 0.17 1.96
CA LEU A 71 -1.98 0.33 2.72
C LEU A 71 -2.18 1.38 3.80
N ASP A 72 -1.69 1.09 5.00
CA ASP A 72 -1.64 2.04 6.09
C ASP A 72 -0.25 2.04 6.73
N CYS A 73 0.01 3.01 7.59
CA CYS A 73 1.26 3.16 8.29
C CYS A 73 1.06 3.48 9.76
N ASP A 74 1.99 3.00 10.56
CA ASP A 74 2.10 3.38 11.96
C ASP A 74 3.56 3.73 12.28
N HIS A 75 3.73 4.59 13.28
CA HIS A 75 5.02 4.92 13.84
C HIS A 75 5.04 4.48 15.30
N THR A 76 5.20 3.17 15.48
CA THR A 76 5.16 2.55 16.80
C THR A 76 6.29 3.07 17.70
N ARG A 77 5.94 3.41 18.95
CA ARG A 77 6.88 3.81 20.02
C ARG A 77 7.39 2.64 20.87
N GLN A 78 7.01 1.40 20.55
CA GLN A 78 7.38 0.22 21.34
C GLN A 78 8.85 -0.16 21.08
N GLY A 79 9.76 0.36 21.90
CA GLY A 79 11.19 0.09 21.80
C GLY A 79 11.91 1.09 20.90
N CYS A 80 12.43 0.63 19.75
CA CYS A 80 13.03 1.52 18.74
C CYS A 80 11.91 2.12 17.88
N THR A 81 11.86 3.45 17.75
CA THR A 81 10.92 4.10 16.82
C THR A 81 11.14 3.58 15.40
N ARG A 82 10.10 2.99 14.83
CA ARG A 82 10.10 2.40 13.50
C ARG A 82 8.97 2.95 12.68
N ILE A 83 9.23 3.12 11.39
CA ILE A 83 8.18 3.33 10.41
C ILE A 83 7.68 1.96 9.98
N LEU A 84 6.41 1.68 10.22
CA LEU A 84 5.72 0.44 9.85
C LEU A 84 4.75 0.77 8.71
N LEU A 85 4.82 0.02 7.60
CA LEU A 85 3.78 0.01 6.56
C LEU A 85 3.16 -1.39 6.54
N PHE A 86 1.83 -1.48 6.58
CA PHE A 86 1.12 -2.75 6.65
C PHE A 86 -0.07 -2.79 5.70
N ASP A 87 -0.41 -3.99 5.22
CA ASP A 87 -1.61 -4.17 4.40
C ASP A 87 -2.85 -4.09 5.32
N VAL A 88 -3.82 -3.26 4.95
CA VAL A 88 -5.04 -3.05 5.76
C VAL A 88 -5.93 -4.29 5.79
N ARG A 89 -5.89 -5.12 4.74
CA ARG A 89 -6.70 -6.35 4.68
C ARG A 89 -6.10 -7.48 5.52
N ALA A 90 -6.97 -8.14 6.30
CA ALA A 90 -6.63 -9.39 6.97
C ALA A 90 -6.12 -10.45 6.00
N GLY A 91 -5.07 -11.17 6.42
CA GLY A 91 -4.30 -12.11 5.59
C GLY A 91 -3.25 -11.46 4.67
N GLY A 92 -3.26 -10.13 4.54
CA GLY A 92 -2.37 -9.38 3.64
C GLY A 92 -2.78 -9.45 2.18
N ALA A 93 -2.70 -8.31 1.49
CA ALA A 93 -2.91 -8.21 0.05
C ALA A 93 -1.64 -8.51 -0.76
N GLY A 94 -0.47 -8.55 -0.10
CA GLY A 94 0.85 -8.70 -0.72
C GLY A 94 1.40 -7.38 -1.26
N THR A 95 0.81 -6.24 -0.89
CA THR A 95 1.26 -4.91 -1.33
C THR A 95 2.58 -4.57 -0.66
N THR A 96 2.65 -4.68 0.66
CA THR A 96 3.88 -4.52 1.46
C THR A 96 5.02 -5.42 1.02
N ALA A 97 4.74 -6.70 0.74
CA ALA A 97 5.73 -7.65 0.23
C ALA A 97 6.34 -7.21 -1.12
N GLN A 98 5.56 -6.54 -1.96
CA GLN A 98 6.06 -5.94 -3.21
C GLN A 98 6.83 -4.65 -2.94
N LEU A 99 6.30 -3.75 -2.11
CA LEU A 99 6.94 -2.48 -1.75
C LEU A 99 8.32 -2.67 -1.11
N TRP A 100 8.50 -3.72 -0.31
CA TRP A 100 9.78 -4.05 0.30
C TRP A 100 10.92 -4.15 -0.73
N ARG A 101 10.65 -4.69 -1.93
CA ARG A 101 11.65 -4.82 -3.00
C ARG A 101 12.08 -3.46 -3.55
N HIS A 102 11.18 -2.47 -3.54
CA HIS A 102 11.44 -1.12 -4.03
C HIS A 102 12.09 -0.22 -2.98
N PHE A 103 12.21 -0.67 -1.73
CA PHE A 103 12.85 0.10 -0.66
C PHE A 103 14.38 0.16 -0.83
N PHE A 104 14.98 -0.92 -1.33
CA PHE A 104 16.44 -1.07 -1.50
C PHE A 104 16.90 -0.85 -2.95
N GLN A 105 16.19 -0.06 -3.74
CA GLN A 105 16.53 0.23 -5.13
C GLN A 105 17.00 1.68 -5.32
N PRO A 106 17.94 1.94 -6.26
CA PRO A 106 18.15 3.30 -6.76
C PRO A 106 16.84 3.81 -7.37
N ASN A 107 16.48 5.06 -7.11
CA ASN A 107 15.18 5.64 -7.50
C ASN A 107 13.95 4.86 -6.99
N GLY A 108 14.13 4.12 -5.90
CA GLY A 108 13.04 3.39 -5.24
C GLY A 108 12.12 4.28 -4.42
N MET A 109 11.43 3.63 -3.47
CA MET A 109 10.38 4.27 -2.68
C MET A 109 10.87 5.41 -1.79
N LEU A 110 12.01 5.21 -1.10
CA LEU A 110 12.56 6.22 -0.20
C LEU A 110 13.07 7.48 -0.95
N PRO A 111 13.83 7.37 -2.06
CA PRO A 111 14.13 8.52 -2.92
C PRO A 111 12.88 9.25 -3.44
N ALA A 112 11.82 8.52 -3.82
CA ALA A 112 10.56 9.14 -4.25
C ALA A 112 9.88 9.92 -3.11
N ALA A 113 9.87 9.39 -1.89
CA ALA A 113 9.34 10.11 -0.72
C ALA A 113 10.16 11.37 -0.40
N ILE A 114 11.50 11.31 -0.52
CA ILE A 114 12.38 12.48 -0.39
C ILE A 114 12.00 13.53 -1.44
N ASN A 115 11.87 13.14 -2.71
CA ASN A 115 11.51 14.04 -3.79
C ASN A 115 10.13 14.68 -3.57
N LEU A 116 9.14 13.91 -3.10
CA LEU A 116 7.80 14.41 -2.76
C LEU A 116 7.86 15.48 -1.65
N LEU A 117 8.64 15.23 -0.60
CA LEU A 117 8.78 16.15 0.52
C LEU A 117 9.59 17.39 0.13
N GLU A 118 10.64 17.24 -0.66
CA GLU A 118 11.56 18.31 -1.05
C GLU A 118 10.94 19.27 -2.08
N TYR A 119 10.35 18.73 -3.15
CA TYR A 119 9.86 19.50 -4.29
C TYR A 119 8.34 19.73 -4.26
N CYS A 120 7.71 19.60 -3.09
CA CYS A 120 6.29 19.89 -2.95
C CYS A 120 6.02 21.37 -3.34
N PRO A 121 5.18 21.65 -4.36
CA PRO A 121 4.95 23.01 -4.85
C PRO A 121 4.19 23.89 -3.86
N SER A 122 3.48 23.27 -2.91
CA SER A 122 2.78 23.98 -1.84
C SER A 122 3.72 24.49 -0.74
N TYR A 123 4.99 24.10 -0.76
CA TYR A 123 5.98 24.58 0.19
C TYR A 123 6.73 25.79 -0.34
N CYS A 124 6.92 26.79 0.52
CA CYS A 124 7.75 27.95 0.25
C CYS A 124 8.68 28.21 1.45
N ASP A 125 10.00 28.21 1.23
CA ASP A 125 11.02 28.46 2.26
C ASP A 125 10.84 29.82 2.97
N GLU A 126 10.26 30.79 2.27
CA GLU A 126 10.05 32.15 2.79
C GLU A 126 8.99 32.23 3.89
N SER A 127 8.09 31.24 3.97
CA SER A 127 6.92 31.28 4.84
C SER A 127 7.16 30.81 6.28
N GLY A 128 8.35 30.25 6.59
CA GLY A 128 8.61 29.60 7.88
C GLY A 128 7.70 28.40 8.18
N PHE A 129 6.90 27.96 7.20
CA PHE A 129 5.92 26.88 7.35
C PHE A 129 6.62 25.53 7.39
N GLN A 130 6.54 24.85 8.53
CA GLN A 130 7.20 23.56 8.74
C GLN A 130 6.30 22.35 8.39
N GLY A 131 5.03 22.61 8.06
CA GLY A 131 4.06 21.61 7.64
C GLY A 131 4.18 21.21 6.18
N GLY A 132 3.13 20.60 5.64
CA GLY A 132 3.03 20.19 4.24
C GLY A 132 1.57 20.16 3.77
N CYS A 133 1.36 19.89 2.48
CA CYS A 133 0.02 19.82 1.91
C CYS A 133 -0.64 18.45 2.16
N PRO A 134 -1.97 18.34 1.98
CA PRO A 134 -2.68 17.08 2.11
C PRO A 134 -2.11 15.95 1.24
N ALA A 135 -1.59 16.27 0.05
CA ALA A 135 -1.05 15.27 -0.87
C ALA A 135 0.30 14.69 -0.42
N CYS A 136 1.07 15.38 0.43
CA CYS A 136 2.37 14.87 0.89
C CYS A 136 2.34 14.35 2.33
N LEU A 137 1.55 14.97 3.23
CA LEU A 137 1.59 14.65 4.66
C LEU A 137 0.29 14.10 5.25
N GLN A 138 -0.82 13.98 4.50
CA GLN A 138 -2.06 13.43 5.07
C GLN A 138 -2.33 12.03 4.52
N SER A 139 -2.66 11.12 5.43
CA SER A 139 -3.15 9.78 5.14
C SER A 139 -4.55 9.61 5.72
N VAL A 140 -5.54 9.22 4.91
CA VAL A 140 -6.93 9.04 5.36
C VAL A 140 -7.07 8.14 6.58
N PRO A 141 -6.41 6.96 6.65
CA PRO A 141 -6.51 6.06 7.81
C PRO A 141 -5.73 6.51 9.07
N CYS A 142 -5.05 7.67 9.05
CA CYS A 142 -4.23 8.11 10.17
C CYS A 142 -5.01 8.19 11.50
N VAL A 143 -4.68 7.27 12.42
CA VAL A 143 -5.28 7.18 13.75
C VAL A 143 -4.91 8.34 14.68
N ASN A 144 -3.82 9.05 14.37
CA ASN A 144 -3.32 10.19 15.13
C ASN A 144 -3.89 11.54 14.66
N PHE A 145 -4.96 11.54 13.86
CA PHE A 145 -5.68 12.73 13.39
C PHE A 145 -4.79 13.81 12.75
N HIS A 146 -3.73 13.39 12.04
CA HIS A 146 -2.73 14.27 11.43
C HIS A 146 -2.09 15.27 12.39
N GLN A 147 -2.12 14.99 13.70
CA GLN A 147 -1.51 15.85 14.70
C GLN A 147 0.02 15.77 14.59
N ASN A 148 0.68 16.91 14.77
CA ASN A 148 2.14 17.04 14.81
C ASN A 148 2.82 16.42 13.58
N LEU A 149 2.73 17.09 12.43
CA LEU A 149 3.40 16.69 11.19
C LEU A 149 4.48 17.72 10.82
N SER A 150 5.72 17.28 10.68
CA SER A 150 6.84 18.14 10.29
C SER A 150 7.52 17.63 9.03
N ARG A 151 7.30 18.36 7.92
CA ARG A 151 7.91 18.04 6.62
C ARG A 151 9.42 18.10 6.69
N ARG A 152 9.96 19.15 7.33
CA ARG A 152 11.39 19.42 7.45
C ARG A 152 12.09 18.32 8.24
N ALA A 153 11.52 17.92 9.37
CA ALA A 153 12.03 16.80 10.16
C ALA A 153 11.95 15.48 9.37
N GLY A 154 10.82 15.21 8.71
CA GLY A 154 10.63 14.02 7.88
C GLY A 154 11.65 13.91 6.74
N LEU A 155 11.95 15.01 6.06
CA LEU A 155 12.98 15.07 5.01
C LEU A 155 14.38 14.78 5.56
N HIS A 156 14.73 15.34 6.73
CA HIS A 156 16.01 15.07 7.38
C HIS A 156 16.17 13.59 7.76
N ILE A 157 15.14 13.00 8.37
CA ILE A 157 15.11 11.58 8.74
C ILE A 157 15.22 10.71 7.49
N ALA A 158 14.48 11.03 6.43
CA ALA A 158 14.48 10.28 5.18
C ALA A 158 15.87 10.26 4.51
N ARG A 159 16.56 11.41 4.46
CA ARG A 159 17.92 11.51 3.91
C ARG A 159 18.93 10.68 4.71
N ARG A 160 18.86 10.72 6.04
CA ARG A 160 19.73 9.92 6.89
C ARG A 160 19.46 8.42 6.72
N MET A 161 18.19 8.03 6.68
CA MET A 161 17.74 6.67 6.42
C MET A 161 18.26 6.18 5.05
N LEU A 162 18.19 7.01 4.00
CA LEU A 162 18.71 6.67 2.68
C LEU A 162 20.21 6.41 2.71
N GLY A 163 20.98 7.26 3.40
CA GLY A 163 22.43 7.07 3.55
C GLY A 163 22.79 5.73 4.19
N ARG A 164 22.02 5.27 5.18
CA ARG A 164 22.19 3.93 5.79
C ARG A 164 21.84 2.81 4.83
N ILE A 165 20.71 2.92 4.13
CA ILE A 165 20.26 1.90 3.18
C ILE A 165 21.27 1.73 2.05
N GLN A 166 21.87 2.83 1.58
CA GLN A 166 22.89 2.80 0.54
C GLN A 166 24.14 1.98 0.93
N GLN A 167 24.44 1.88 2.22
CA GLN A 167 25.57 1.08 2.72
C GLN A 167 25.26 -0.44 2.71
N SER A 168 23.99 -0.82 2.70
CA SER A 168 23.57 -2.22 2.69
C SER A 168 24.03 -2.95 1.42
N GLU A 169 24.34 -4.24 1.55
CA GLU A 169 24.74 -5.10 0.43
C GLU A 169 23.62 -5.22 -0.62
N LEU A 170 22.37 -5.35 -0.16
CA LEU A 170 21.18 -5.41 -1.00
C LEU A 170 21.06 -4.20 -1.92
N TYR A 171 21.24 -2.99 -1.38
CA TYR A 171 21.19 -1.77 -2.18
C TYR A 171 22.32 -1.72 -3.20
N ARG A 172 23.57 -2.00 -2.77
CA ARG A 172 24.75 -1.99 -3.66
C ARG A 172 24.59 -2.98 -4.82
N HIS A 173 24.07 -4.17 -4.54
CA HIS A 173 23.77 -5.17 -5.56
C HIS A 173 22.71 -4.65 -6.56
N ASN A 174 21.57 -4.17 -6.06
CA ASN A 174 20.51 -3.63 -6.91
C ASN A 174 20.98 -2.44 -7.76
N ALA A 175 21.81 -1.55 -7.20
CA ALA A 175 22.39 -0.41 -7.92
C ALA A 175 23.33 -0.85 -9.04
N SER A 176 24.17 -1.86 -8.82
CA SER A 176 25.04 -2.41 -9.86
C SER A 176 24.24 -3.04 -11.00
N ALA A 177 23.18 -3.80 -10.68
CA ALA A 177 22.31 -4.43 -11.67
C ALA A 177 21.56 -3.40 -12.53
N GLU A 178 21.12 -2.29 -11.92
CA GLU A 178 20.49 -1.17 -12.63
C GLU A 178 21.46 -0.48 -13.60
N GLN A 179 22.72 -0.27 -13.20
CA GLN A 179 23.73 0.32 -14.07
C GLN A 179 24.05 -0.57 -15.27
N SER A 180 24.12 -1.89 -15.07
CA SER A 180 24.30 -2.84 -16.18
C SER A 180 23.13 -2.79 -17.18
N ARG A 181 21.88 -2.77 -16.68
CA ARG A 181 20.69 -2.64 -17.55
C ARG A 181 20.73 -1.36 -18.40
N LYS A 182 21.09 -0.22 -17.80
CA LYS A 182 21.18 1.05 -18.52
C LYS A 182 22.28 1.04 -19.59
N LYS A 183 23.42 0.39 -19.32
CA LYS A 183 24.46 0.20 -20.34
C LYS A 183 23.96 -0.65 -21.50
N ASP A 184 23.22 -1.72 -21.24
CA ASP A 184 22.68 -2.58 -22.31
C ASP A 184 21.62 -1.85 -23.16
N GLU A 185 20.78 -1.00 -22.55
CA GLU A 185 19.83 -0.13 -23.26
C GLU A 185 20.54 0.94 -24.10
N GLU A 186 21.64 1.52 -23.61
CA GLU A 186 22.42 2.54 -24.32
C GLU A 186 23.25 1.94 -25.47
N ILE A 187 23.67 0.67 -25.35
CA ILE A 187 24.39 -0.07 -26.41
C ILE A 187 23.46 -0.57 -27.52
N THR A 188 22.14 -0.61 -27.31
CA THR A 188 21.17 -1.03 -28.32
C THR A 188 20.52 0.19 -28.98
N PRO A 189 21.02 0.71 -30.12
CA PRO A 189 20.36 1.82 -30.78
C PRO A 189 19.02 1.31 -31.31
N LEU A 190 17.91 1.86 -30.82
CA LEU A 190 16.64 1.79 -31.50
C LEU A 190 16.85 2.28 -32.95
N PRO A 191 16.56 1.47 -33.98
CA PRO A 191 16.65 1.97 -35.35
C PRO A 191 15.62 3.09 -35.53
N LEU A 192 16.09 4.33 -35.55
CA LEU A 192 15.33 5.47 -36.04
C LEU A 192 15.24 5.36 -37.58
N THR A 193 14.46 4.38 -38.06
CA THR A 193 13.97 4.45 -39.43
C THR A 193 12.76 5.39 -39.44
N PRO A 194 12.74 6.46 -40.24
CA PRO A 194 11.52 7.23 -40.43
C PRO A 194 10.50 6.32 -41.11
N SER A 195 9.53 5.81 -40.36
CA SER A 195 8.42 5.08 -40.93
C SER A 195 7.55 6.07 -41.69
N SER A 196 7.66 6.07 -43.02
CA SER A 196 6.70 6.71 -43.91
C SER A 196 5.26 6.35 -43.47
N PRO A 197 4.30 7.28 -43.53
CA PRO A 197 2.92 6.99 -43.14
C PRO A 197 2.39 5.86 -44.04
N LYS A 198 2.26 4.67 -43.46
CA LYS A 198 1.65 3.53 -44.14
C LYS A 198 0.21 3.91 -44.43
N HIS A 199 -0.06 4.18 -45.70
CA HIS A 199 -1.39 4.40 -46.24
C HIS A 199 -2.29 3.25 -45.77
N CYS A 200 -3.31 3.58 -44.99
CA CYS A 200 -4.26 2.61 -44.46
C CYS A 200 -5.08 2.10 -45.65
N LYS A 201 -4.67 0.97 -46.23
CA LYS A 201 -5.50 0.27 -47.21
C LYS A 201 -6.72 -0.25 -46.46
N THR A 202 -7.88 0.29 -46.81
CA THR A 202 -9.19 -0.24 -46.44
C THR A 202 -9.25 -1.73 -46.82
N PRO A 203 -9.56 -2.65 -45.89
CA PRO A 203 -9.63 -4.06 -46.24
C PRO A 203 -10.90 -4.32 -47.03
N SER A 204 -10.71 -4.79 -48.27
CA SER A 204 -11.74 -5.49 -49.01
C SER A 204 -12.09 -6.80 -48.29
N SER A 205 -13.38 -7.10 -48.31
CA SER A 205 -14.01 -8.28 -47.73
C SER A 205 -13.32 -9.59 -48.16
N SER A 206 -12.67 -10.27 -47.21
CA SER A 206 -12.45 -11.71 -47.27
C SER A 206 -12.37 -12.27 -45.84
N THR A 207 -12.90 -13.47 -45.69
CA THR A 207 -13.23 -14.12 -44.43
C THR A 207 -12.00 -14.69 -43.72
N ASN A 208 -12.02 -14.65 -42.38
CA ASN A 208 -11.10 -15.31 -41.43
C ASN A 208 -9.68 -14.71 -41.27
N ASP A 209 -9.61 -13.50 -40.71
CA ASP A 209 -8.34 -12.90 -40.26
C ASP A 209 -8.29 -12.85 -38.71
N THR A 210 -7.86 -13.95 -38.08
CA THR A 210 -7.55 -13.93 -36.64
C THR A 210 -6.19 -13.28 -36.43
N THR A 211 -6.17 -12.07 -35.87
CA THR A 211 -4.92 -11.36 -35.58
C THR A 211 -4.01 -12.17 -34.65
N PRO A 212 -2.67 -11.99 -34.71
CA PRO A 212 -1.71 -12.65 -33.82
C PRO A 212 -2.06 -12.47 -32.33
N ARG A 213 -2.63 -11.31 -31.97
CA ARG A 213 -3.11 -11.00 -30.61
C ARG A 213 -4.32 -11.87 -30.23
N ARG A 214 -5.23 -12.13 -31.17
CA ARG A 214 -6.43 -12.97 -30.95
C ARG A 214 -6.04 -14.43 -30.78
N LEU A 215 -5.10 -14.93 -31.59
CA LEU A 215 -4.54 -16.28 -31.45
C LEU A 215 -3.82 -16.48 -30.10
N LYS A 216 -3.03 -15.49 -29.67
CA LYS A 216 -2.34 -15.55 -28.37
C LYS A 216 -3.31 -15.57 -27.19
N ARG A 217 -4.37 -14.75 -27.26
CA ARG A 217 -5.46 -14.74 -26.28
C ARG A 217 -6.22 -16.06 -26.25
N GLU A 218 -6.50 -16.63 -27.41
CA GLU A 218 -7.22 -17.91 -27.51
C GLU A 218 -6.41 -19.09 -26.96
N ARG A 219 -5.09 -19.10 -27.22
CA ARG A 219 -4.18 -20.09 -26.65
C ARG A 219 -4.09 -19.97 -25.12
N ALA A 220 -4.03 -18.74 -24.59
CA ALA A 220 -4.06 -18.51 -23.15
C ALA A 220 -5.37 -18.96 -22.50
N LEU A 221 -6.51 -18.73 -23.15
CA LEU A 221 -7.82 -19.16 -22.66
C LEU A 221 -8.00 -20.69 -22.68
N ARG A 222 -7.42 -21.40 -23.66
CA ARG A 222 -7.39 -22.88 -23.65
C ARG A 222 -6.54 -23.40 -22.51
N ASN A 223 -5.31 -22.90 -22.36
CA ASN A 223 -4.43 -23.29 -21.25
C ASN A 223 -5.07 -23.01 -19.89
N ALA A 224 -5.82 -21.91 -19.75
CA ALA A 224 -6.53 -21.59 -18.51
C ALA A 224 -7.67 -22.57 -18.21
N ARG A 225 -8.30 -23.19 -19.20
CA ARG A 225 -9.34 -24.22 -18.98
C ARG A 225 -8.76 -25.56 -18.54
N ASP A 226 -7.54 -25.86 -18.95
CA ASP A 226 -6.85 -27.12 -18.67
C ASP A 226 -6.12 -27.12 -17.31
N LEU A 227 -5.96 -25.95 -16.67
CA LEU A 227 -5.42 -25.85 -15.32
C LEU A 227 -6.42 -26.38 -14.28
N VAL A 228 -6.01 -27.36 -13.48
CA VAL A 228 -6.81 -27.94 -12.37
C VAL A 228 -7.27 -26.87 -11.36
N SER A 229 -6.49 -25.79 -11.18
CA SER A 229 -6.85 -24.65 -10.32
C SER A 229 -7.97 -23.76 -10.89
N ALA A 230 -8.27 -23.88 -12.19
CA ALA A 230 -9.26 -23.09 -12.91
C ALA A 230 -10.57 -23.85 -13.18
N GLN A 231 -10.62 -25.15 -12.86
CA GLN A 231 -11.90 -25.86 -12.77
C GLN A 231 -12.77 -25.15 -11.72
N LYS A 232 -14.05 -24.94 -12.05
CA LYS A 232 -15.04 -24.26 -11.20
C LYS A 232 -14.96 -24.78 -9.77
N ARG A 233 -14.30 -24.02 -8.88
CA ARG A 233 -14.63 -24.09 -7.47
C ARG A 233 -16.05 -23.55 -7.38
N GLN A 234 -16.97 -24.32 -6.81
CA GLN A 234 -18.20 -23.73 -6.30
C GLN A 234 -17.77 -22.70 -5.26
N ILE A 235 -17.66 -21.44 -5.67
CA ILE A 235 -17.51 -20.33 -4.74
C ILE A 235 -18.90 -20.21 -4.12
N VAL A 236 -19.09 -20.90 -3.01
CA VAL A 236 -20.14 -20.53 -2.07
C VAL A 236 -19.68 -19.20 -1.49
N VAL A 237 -20.19 -18.10 -2.02
CA VAL A 237 -20.16 -16.81 -1.33
C VAL A 237 -21.14 -16.96 -0.17
N GLY A 238 -20.70 -17.63 0.89
CA GLY A 238 -21.38 -17.57 2.17
C GLY A 238 -21.26 -16.13 2.65
N ARG A 239 -22.37 -15.52 3.06
CA ARG A 239 -22.28 -14.35 3.94
C ARG A 239 -21.37 -14.76 5.10
N PRO A 240 -20.34 -13.98 5.47
CA PRO A 240 -19.63 -14.23 6.71
C PRO A 240 -20.67 -14.15 7.82
N THR A 241 -20.96 -15.28 8.47
CA THR A 241 -21.88 -15.30 9.60
C THR A 241 -21.21 -14.55 10.72
N TRP A 242 -21.78 -13.40 11.09
CA TRP A 242 -21.34 -12.66 12.25
C TRP A 242 -21.71 -13.47 13.50
N PRO A 243 -20.97 -13.35 14.63
CA PRO A 243 -21.29 -14.06 15.87
C PRO A 243 -22.70 -13.81 16.42
N MET A 244 -23.44 -12.87 15.84
CA MET A 244 -24.82 -12.49 16.18
C MET A 244 -25.88 -13.14 15.26
N ASP A 245 -25.51 -13.90 14.22
CA ASP A 245 -26.46 -14.54 13.29
C ASP A 245 -27.11 -15.82 13.85
N GLN A 246 -26.82 -16.20 15.09
CA GLN A 246 -27.47 -17.32 15.77
C GLN A 246 -28.81 -16.91 16.38
N ASN A 247 -29.74 -16.33 15.62
CA ASN A 247 -31.14 -16.27 16.07
C ASN A 247 -32.18 -15.90 15.00
N GLU A 248 -32.15 -16.52 13.81
CA GLU A 248 -33.34 -16.46 12.94
C GLU A 248 -33.67 -17.83 12.33
N GLY A 249 -34.75 -18.42 12.83
CA GLY A 249 -35.69 -19.17 11.99
C GLY A 249 -35.29 -20.58 11.59
N ASN A 250 -35.45 -21.52 12.52
CA ASN A 250 -35.45 -22.95 12.30
C ASN A 250 -36.59 -23.35 11.32
N GLY A 251 -36.28 -23.47 10.02
CA GLY A 251 -37.14 -24.09 9.01
C GLY A 251 -36.92 -25.59 8.98
N GLN A 252 -37.79 -26.31 9.67
CA GLN A 252 -37.82 -27.77 9.81
C GLN A 252 -37.85 -28.51 8.46
N ALA A 253 -36.98 -29.51 8.32
CA ALA A 253 -37.27 -30.74 7.59
C ALA A 253 -36.22 -31.80 7.91
N ILE A 254 -36.41 -32.60 8.98
CA ILE A 254 -35.99 -34.02 8.96
C ILE A 254 -36.96 -34.83 9.83
N ASP A 255 -37.66 -35.72 9.15
CA ASP A 255 -38.40 -36.86 9.64
C ASP A 255 -37.43 -37.94 10.12
N SER A 256 -37.54 -38.39 11.37
CA SER A 256 -37.27 -39.77 11.77
C SER A 256 -37.77 -40.01 13.19
N GLY A 257 -38.80 -40.84 13.32
CA GLY A 257 -39.21 -41.39 14.59
C GLY A 257 -38.13 -42.30 15.19
N TYR A 258 -38.09 -42.40 16.53
CA TYR A 258 -38.44 -43.63 17.25
C TYR A 258 -38.40 -43.39 18.76
N ASP A 259 -39.52 -43.76 19.37
CA ASP A 259 -39.74 -44.32 20.70
C ASP A 259 -39.32 -43.66 22.01
N THR A 260 -40.38 -43.43 22.78
CA THR A 260 -40.51 -43.37 24.24
C THR A 260 -39.77 -44.50 24.98
N LYS A 261 -39.13 -44.17 26.11
CA LYS A 261 -39.54 -44.63 27.48
C LYS A 261 -38.52 -44.21 28.55
N THR A 262 -39.11 -43.83 29.69
CA THR A 262 -38.60 -43.70 31.08
C THR A 262 -37.51 -42.68 31.37
#